data_AF-A0A8T4U552-F1
#
_entry.id   AF-A0A8T4U552-F1
#
_cell.length_a   1.000
_cell.length_b   1.000
_cell.length_c   1.000
_cell.angle_alpha   90.00
_cell.angle_beta   90.00
_cell.angle_gamma   90.00
#
_symmetry.space_group_name_H-M   'P 1'
#
loop_
_entity.id
_entity.type
_entity.pdbx_description
1 polymer ?
#
loop_
_entity_poly.entity_id
_entity_poly.type
_entity_poly.pdbx_seq_one_letter_code
_entity_poly.pdbx_strand_id
1 'polypeptide(L)'
;MGSNVDLRDQLNNPQVKDTLGQLFSGKKGYKVKDDIIIKPCKNCRKPVKSTEKFCQECGTKVEDEIKRNCPSCKKPLKGVEKFCTDCGAKI
;
A
#
# COMPACT_ATOMS: atom_id res chain seq x y z
N MET A 1 -18.54 -18.22 -31.62
CA MET A 1 -19.36 -18.03 -30.40
C MET A 1 -18.43 -17.79 -29.23
N GLY A 2 -17.92 -16.57 -29.05
CA GLY A 2 -17.17 -16.21 -27.85
C GLY A 2 -18.16 -15.65 -26.85
N SER A 3 -18.58 -16.44 -25.86
CA SER A 3 -19.24 -15.86 -24.70
C SER A 3 -18.25 -14.92 -24.04
N ASN A 4 -18.62 -13.65 -23.88
CA ASN A 4 -17.88 -12.73 -23.03
C ASN A 4 -18.00 -13.25 -21.60
N VAL A 5 -17.03 -14.07 -21.19
CA VAL A 5 -16.93 -14.56 -19.82
C VAL A 5 -16.30 -13.44 -19.02
N ASP A 6 -17.02 -12.88 -18.07
CA ASP A 6 -16.48 -11.91 -17.12
C ASP A 6 -15.50 -12.63 -16.17
N LEU A 7 -14.20 -12.40 -16.36
CA LEU A 7 -13.14 -12.98 -15.52
C LEU A 7 -12.80 -12.13 -14.28
N ARG A 8 -13.56 -11.06 -14.00
CA ARG A 8 -13.30 -10.20 -12.83
C ARG A 8 -13.35 -10.97 -11.51
N ASP A 9 -14.24 -11.96 -11.41
CA ASP A 9 -14.33 -12.83 -10.24
C ASP A 9 -13.12 -13.76 -10.09
N GLN A 10 -12.41 -14.06 -11.18
CA GLN A 10 -11.22 -14.91 -11.16
C GLN A 10 -9.95 -14.16 -10.75
N LEU A 11 -9.98 -12.83 -10.66
CA LEU A 11 -8.84 -11.99 -10.26
C LEU A 11 -8.38 -12.26 -8.83
N ASN A 12 -9.30 -12.72 -7.97
CA ASN A 12 -9.01 -13.05 -6.57
C ASN A 12 -8.59 -14.51 -6.35
N ASN A 13 -8.64 -15.36 -7.37
CA ASN A 13 -8.24 -16.76 -7.25
C ASN A 13 -6.71 -16.86 -7.09
N PRO A 14 -6.21 -17.55 -6.05
CA PRO A 14 -4.77 -17.70 -5.80
C PRO A 14 -4.03 -18.31 -7.00
N GLN A 15 -4.63 -19.28 -7.70
CA GLN A 15 -4.00 -19.90 -8.87
C GLN A 15 -3.78 -18.90 -10.00
N VAL A 16 -4.71 -17.97 -10.20
CA VAL A 16 -4.61 -16.91 -11.22
C VAL A 16 -3.52 -15.91 -10.83
N LYS A 17 -3.43 -15.53 -9.55
CA LYS A 17 -2.37 -14.64 -9.06
C LYS A 17 -0.97 -15.26 -9.20
N ASP A 18 -0.82 -16.55 -8.91
CA ASP A 18 0.46 -17.25 -8.98
C ASP A 18 0.93 -17.44 -10.43
N THR A 19 0.01 -17.80 -11.33
CA THR A 19 0.28 -17.92 -12.78
C THR A 19 0.59 -16.57 -13.42
N LEU A 20 -0.15 -15.51 -13.05
CA LEU A 20 0.14 -14.14 -13.47
C LEU A 20 1.53 -13.68 -13.01
N GLY A 21 1.86 -13.94 -11.74
CA GLY A 21 3.19 -13.65 -11.19
C GLY A 21 4.30 -14.36 -11.98
N GLN A 22 4.08 -15.62 -12.36
CA GLN A 22 5.03 -16.37 -13.19
C GLN A 22 5.15 -15.82 -14.61
N LEU A 23 4.03 -15.43 -15.25
CA LEU A 23 4.02 -14.90 -16.62
C LEU A 23 4.80 -13.57 -16.72
N PHE A 24 4.57 -12.65 -15.78
CA PHE A 24 5.20 -11.33 -15.82
C PHE A 24 6.63 -11.30 -15.26
N SER A 25 6.94 -12.15 -14.28
CA SER A 25 8.25 -12.12 -13.59
C SER A 25 9.17 -13.30 -13.94
N GLY A 26 8.70 -14.30 -14.68
CA GLY A 26 9.47 -15.50 -15.07
C GLY A 26 9.84 -16.44 -13.91
N LYS A 27 9.57 -16.05 -12.65
CA LYS A 27 9.89 -16.80 -11.43
C LYS A 27 8.62 -17.31 -10.76
N LYS A 28 8.59 -18.59 -10.41
CA LYS A 28 7.49 -19.19 -9.62
C LYS A 28 7.47 -18.57 -8.22
N GLY A 29 6.31 -18.07 -7.79
CA GLY A 29 6.08 -17.54 -6.43
C GLY A 29 6.23 -16.03 -6.26
N TYR A 30 6.25 -15.25 -7.34
CA TYR A 30 6.17 -13.79 -7.23
C TYR A 30 4.78 -13.35 -6.75
N LYS A 31 4.65 -13.09 -5.44
CA LYS A 31 3.43 -12.55 -4.85
C LYS A 31 3.48 -11.03 -4.92
N VAL A 32 2.52 -10.43 -5.62
CA VAL A 32 2.31 -8.98 -5.57
C VAL A 32 1.96 -8.63 -4.13
N LYS A 33 2.80 -7.81 -3.49
CA LYS A 33 2.56 -7.31 -2.14
C LYS A 33 1.39 -6.32 -2.19
N ASP A 34 0.20 -6.81 -1.93
CA ASP A 34 -0.98 -5.97 -1.67
C ASP A 34 -0.91 -5.41 -0.24
N ASP A 35 0.19 -4.76 0.15
CA ASP A 35 0.36 -4.06 1.43
C ASP A 35 -0.45 -2.75 1.44
N ILE A 36 -1.67 -2.79 0.91
CA ILE A 36 -2.58 -1.66 0.84
C ILE A 36 -3.25 -1.56 2.21
N ILE A 37 -2.66 -0.77 3.12
CA ILE A 37 -3.30 -0.48 4.40
C ILE A 37 -4.51 0.43 4.08
N ILE A 38 -5.72 -0.09 4.23
CA ILE A 38 -6.95 0.65 3.95
C ILE A 38 -7.35 1.39 5.22
N LYS A 39 -7.26 2.72 5.20
CA LYS A 39 -7.72 3.58 6.31
C LYS A 39 -9.03 4.26 5.90
N PRO A 40 -10.02 4.38 6.80
CA PRO A 40 -11.22 5.16 6.50
C PRO A 40 -10.86 6.66 6.40
N CYS A 41 -11.41 7.34 5.40
CA CYS A 41 -11.28 8.78 5.28
C CYS A 41 -11.94 9.49 6.49
N LYS A 42 -11.27 10.49 7.07
CA LYS A 42 -11.81 11.28 8.19
C LYS A 42 -13.10 12.03 7.83
N ASN A 43 -13.28 12.39 6.56
CA ASN A 43 -14.40 13.19 6.08
C ASN A 43 -15.56 12.32 5.55
N CYS A 44 -15.29 11.48 4.54
CA CYS A 44 -16.33 10.69 3.89
C CYS A 44 -16.48 9.25 4.40
N ARG A 45 -15.63 8.81 5.35
CA ARG A 45 -15.58 7.44 5.91
C ARG A 45 -15.37 6.30 4.89
N LYS A 46 -15.16 6.62 3.62
CA LYS A 46 -14.86 5.63 2.58
C LYS A 46 -13.45 5.07 2.75
N PRO A 47 -13.22 3.81 2.31
CA PRO A 47 -11.89 3.21 2.35
C PRO A 47 -10.94 3.99 1.43
N VAL A 48 -9.81 4.47 1.98
CA VAL A 48 -8.74 5.11 1.21
C VAL A 48 -7.47 4.28 1.33
N LYS A 49 -6.76 4.13 0.22
CA LYS A 49 -5.45 3.49 0.22
C LYS A 49 -4.45 4.45 0.86
N SER A 50 -3.77 4.01 1.91
CA SER A 50 -2.71 4.80 2.60
C SER A 50 -1.43 5.03 1.79
N THR A 51 -1.44 4.73 0.50
CA THR A 51 -0.39 5.19 -0.44
C THR A 51 -0.82 6.48 -1.14
N GLU A 52 -2.10 6.82 -1.09
CA GLU A 52 -2.69 7.95 -1.80
C GLU A 52 -2.74 9.18 -0.90
N LYS A 53 -2.11 10.27 -1.35
CA LYS A 53 -2.09 11.55 -0.64
C LYS A 53 -3.47 12.21 -0.52
N PHE A 54 -4.45 11.76 -1.31
CA PHE A 54 -5.79 12.33 -1.41
C PHE A 54 -6.83 11.22 -1.50
N CYS A 55 -7.98 11.43 -0.86
CA CYS A 55 -9.13 10.56 -1.02
C CYS A 55 -9.74 10.74 -2.41
N GLN A 56 -9.85 9.65 -3.18
CA GLN A 56 -10.42 9.66 -4.54
C GLN A 56 -11.90 10.10 -4.59
N GLU A 57 -12.61 9.96 -3.47
CA GLU A 57 -14.06 10.21 -3.41
C GLU A 57 -14.41 11.63 -2.96
N CYS A 58 -13.59 12.25 -2.10
CA CYS A 58 -13.90 13.55 -1.51
C CYS A 58 -12.77 14.59 -1.61
N GLY A 59 -11.63 14.24 -2.23
CA GLY A 59 -10.47 15.12 -2.37
C GLY A 59 -9.76 15.49 -1.07
N THR A 60 -10.23 14.98 0.08
CA THR A 60 -9.63 15.30 1.38
C THR A 60 -8.22 14.69 1.45
N LYS A 61 -7.24 15.51 1.84
CA LYS A 61 -5.85 15.09 1.97
C LYS A 61 -5.71 14.04 3.07
N VAL A 62 -5.17 12.88 2.72
CA VAL A 62 -4.87 11.81 3.67
C VAL A 62 -3.39 11.92 3.99
N GLU A 63 -3.09 12.49 5.16
CA GLU A 63 -1.73 12.60 5.65
C GLU A 63 -1.32 11.25 6.21
N ASP A 64 -0.59 10.48 5.41
CA ASP A 64 0.17 9.33 5.88
C ASP A 64 1.35 9.85 6.68
N GLU A 65 1.06 10.24 7.92
CA GLU A 65 2.05 10.30 8.97
C GLU A 65 2.53 8.87 9.19
N ILE A 66 3.52 8.45 8.42
CA ILE A 66 4.30 7.24 8.71
C ILE A 66 5.06 7.56 10.00
N LYS A 67 4.38 7.39 11.14
CA LYS A 67 4.93 7.57 12.48
C LYS A 67 5.88 6.41 12.74
N ARG A 68 7.10 6.54 12.24
CA ARG A 68 8.22 5.69 12.66
C ARG A 68 8.85 6.33 13.88
N ASN A 69 9.18 5.54 14.90
CA ASN A 69 9.95 6.01 16.03
C ASN A 69 11.43 5.77 15.74
N CYS A 70 12.29 6.72 16.14
CA CYS A 70 13.73 6.50 16.06
C CYS A 70 14.15 5.35 16.98
N PRO A 71 14.92 4.36 16.52
CA PRO A 71 15.37 3.25 17.37
C PRO A 71 16.27 3.70 18.53
N SER A 72 17.02 4.80 18.36
CA SER A 72 17.93 5.31 19.40
C SER A 72 17.25 6.23 20.41
N CYS A 73 16.47 7.22 19.96
CA CYS A 73 15.90 8.25 20.85
C CYS A 73 14.40 8.12 21.09
N LYS A 74 13.72 7.15 20.44
CA LYS A 74 12.27 6.88 20.51
C LYS A 74 11.36 8.05 20.11
N LYS A 75 11.91 9.17 19.67
CA LYS A 75 11.15 10.32 19.18
C LYS A 75 10.45 10.00 17.85
N PRO A 76 9.28 10.61 17.61
CA PRO A 76 8.52 10.41 16.36
C PRO A 76 9.24 11.05 15.18
N LEU A 77 9.49 10.27 14.14
CA LEU A 77 10.07 10.72 12.88
C LEU A 77 8.96 11.21 11.96
N LYS A 78 9.18 12.38 11.38
CA LYS A 78 8.23 13.01 10.45
C LYS A 78 8.55 12.56 9.02
N GLY A 79 8.30 11.29 8.70
CA GLY A 79 8.30 10.79 7.32
C GLY A 79 9.40 9.79 6.96
N VAL A 80 10.11 10.07 5.85
CA VAL A 80 11.08 9.16 5.20
C VAL A 80 12.51 9.70 5.31
N GLU A 81 12.81 10.34 6.44
CA GLU A 81 14.12 10.94 6.69
C GLU A 81 15.14 9.82 6.99
N LYS A 82 16.30 9.87 6.31
CA LYS A 82 17.40 8.88 6.50
C LYS A 82 18.17 9.09 7.82
N PHE A 83 17.92 10.20 8.49
CA PHE A 83 18.60 10.62 9.71
C PHE A 83 17.59 11.21 10.68
N CYS A 84 17.77 10.96 11.97
CA CYS A 84 16.97 11.59 13.02
C CYS A 84 17.42 13.04 13.20
N THR A 85 16.50 13.99 13.12
CA THR A 85 16.77 15.42 13.36
C THR A 85 17.09 15.74 14.83
N ASP A 86 16.66 14.91 15.77
CA ASP A 86 16.90 15.11 17.20
C ASP A 86 18.20 14.47 17.71
N CYS A 87 18.57 13.29 17.21
CA CYS A 87 19.72 12.53 17.74
C CYS A 87 20.81 12.22 16.71
N GLY A 88 20.61 12.57 15.43
CA GLY A 88 21.57 12.34 14.35
C GLY A 88 21.74 10.87 13.94
N ALA A 89 21.05 9.92 14.58
CA ALA A 89 21.14 8.51 14.25
C ALA A 89 20.56 8.22 12.86
N LYS A 90 21.20 7.30 12.13
CA LYS A 90 20.76 6.83 10.81
C LYS A 90 19.59 5.85 10.94
N ILE A 91 18.58 5.97 10.08
CA ILE A 91 17.28 5.26 10.15
C ILE A 91 16.96 4.54 8.85
#